data_AF-A0A7C5WLW9-F1
#
_entry.id   AF-A0A7C5WLW9-F1
#
_cell.length_a   1.000
_cell.length_b   1.000
_cell.length_c   1.000
_cell.angle_alpha   90.00
_cell.angle_beta   90.00
_cell.angle_gamma   90.00
#
_symmetry.space_group_name_H-M   'P 1'
#
loop_
_entity.id
_entity.type
_entity.pdbx_description
1 polymer ?
#
loop_
_entity_poly.entity_id
_entity_poly.type
_entity_poly.pdbx_seq_one_letter_code
_entity_poly.pdbx_strand_id
1 'polypeptide(L)'
;MGLFEKGLEFLDKVTERAGYGNSWIKVREADTSPDYGVLPYNRRTEELVLFGVVNLDKPPGPTSHEVVAWVKKIFSVSKAGHGGTLELLF
;
A
#
# COMPACT_ATOMS: atom_id res chain seq x y z
N MET A 1 22.53 7.75 -3.09
CA MET A 1 21.83 6.86 -2.14
C MET A 1 21.79 5.46 -2.72
N GLY A 2 22.21 4.48 -1.92
CA GLY A 2 22.04 3.05 -2.19
C GLY A 2 20.56 2.65 -2.12
N LEU A 3 20.28 1.36 -2.29
CA LEU A 3 18.90 0.87 -2.28
C LEU A 3 18.32 0.86 -0.88
N PHE A 4 19.14 0.56 0.13
CA PHE A 4 18.78 0.68 1.53
C PHE A 4 18.22 2.07 1.88
N GLU A 5 18.94 3.17 1.57
CA GLU A 5 18.47 4.49 1.96
C GLU A 5 17.20 4.91 1.21
N LYS A 6 17.05 4.51 -0.05
CA LYS A 6 15.80 4.74 -0.81
C LYS A 6 14.62 3.97 -0.21
N GLY A 7 14.87 2.77 0.31
CA GLY A 7 13.88 1.98 1.03
C GLY A 7 13.47 2.62 2.35
N LEU A 8 14.42 3.13 3.14
CA LEU A 8 14.11 3.88 4.36
C LEU A 8 13.31 5.16 4.06
N GLU A 9 13.71 5.92 3.04
CA GLU A 9 12.98 7.12 2.62
C GLU A 9 11.52 6.80 2.25
N PHE A 10 11.29 5.66 1.59
CA PHE A 10 9.93 5.18 1.32
C PHE A 10 9.14 4.95 2.61
N LEU A 11 9.72 4.26 3.59
CA LEU A 11 9.05 3.96 4.86
C LEU A 11 8.76 5.23 5.66
N ASP A 12 9.71 6.15 5.74
CA ASP A 12 9.53 7.43 6.44
C ASP A 12 8.39 8.25 5.84
N LYS A 13 8.28 8.33 4.51
CA LYS A 13 7.16 8.99 3.83
C LYS A 13 5.80 8.36 4.15
N VAL A 14 5.75 7.03 4.26
CA VAL A 14 4.50 6.32 4.60
C VAL A 14 4.08 6.65 6.03
N THR A 15 5.01 6.59 6.98
CA THR A 15 4.71 6.85 8.40
C THR A 15 4.40 8.31 8.67
N GLU A 16 5.10 9.25 8.03
CA GLU A 16 4.84 10.69 8.15
C GLU A 16 3.41 11.04 7.73
N ARG A 17 2.94 10.47 6.61
CA ARG A 17 1.54 10.63 6.15
C ARG A 17 0.51 10.07 7.12
N ALA A 18 0.91 9.08 7.92
CA ALA A 18 0.08 8.53 8.98
C ALA A 18 0.22 9.28 10.32
N GLY A 19 1.01 10.36 10.36
CA GLY A 19 1.22 11.19 11.56
C GLY A 19 2.26 10.64 12.53
N TYR A 20 3.12 9.73 12.08
CA TYR A 20 4.17 9.11 12.89
C TYR A 20 5.56 9.57 12.45
N GLY A 21 6.48 9.70 13.41
CA GLY A 21 7.91 9.88 13.16
C GLY A 21 8.68 8.61 13.54
N ASN A 22 9.62 8.20 12.69
CA ASN A 22 10.47 7.04 12.96
C ASN A 22 11.77 7.47 13.66
N SER A 23 12.24 6.62 14.58
CA SER A 23 13.59 6.68 15.12
C SER A 23 14.27 5.35 14.87
N TRP A 24 15.10 5.30 13.83
CA TRP A 24 15.76 4.08 13.39
C TRP A 24 17.05 3.84 14.17
N ILE A 25 17.19 2.65 14.77
CA ILE A 25 18.46 2.18 15.33
C ILE A 25 19.08 1.21 14.32
N LYS A 26 20.20 1.61 13.73
CA LYS A 26 20.92 0.78 12.76
C LYS A 26 21.79 -0.25 13.49
N VAL A 27 21.36 -1.50 13.48
CA VAL A 27 22.08 -2.61 14.14
C VAL A 27 23.25 -3.12 13.28
N ARG A 28 23.13 -3.06 11.94
CA ARG A 28 24.19 -3.45 11.00
C ARG A 28 24.08 -2.70 9.68
N GLU A 29 25.22 -2.55 9.01
CA GLU A 29 25.31 -2.08 7.63
C GLU A 29 24.98 -3.23 6.67
N ALA A 30 23.95 -3.05 5.84
CA ALA A 30 23.55 -4.01 4.82
C ALA A 30 22.84 -3.29 3.68
N ASP A 31 23.07 -3.77 2.45
CA ASP A 31 22.35 -3.34 1.25
C ASP A 31 21.91 -4.58 0.45
N THR A 32 21.16 -4.37 -0.62
CA THR A 32 20.69 -5.42 -1.53
C THR A 32 21.16 -5.17 -2.97
N SER A 33 21.21 -6.22 -3.78
CA SER A 33 21.48 -6.07 -5.22
C SER A 33 20.27 -5.45 -5.95
N PRO A 34 20.50 -4.56 -6.93
CA PRO A 34 19.44 -4.03 -7.80
C PRO A 34 18.83 -5.09 -8.73
N ASP A 35 19.45 -6.26 -8.88
CA ASP A 35 18.97 -7.32 -9.78
C ASP A 35 17.75 -8.06 -9.22
N TYR A 36 17.37 -7.81 -7.95
CA TYR A 36 16.27 -8.49 -7.28
C TYR A 36 15.18 -7.51 -6.83
N GLY A 37 13.97 -7.77 -7.33
CA GLY A 37 12.78 -6.99 -6.97
C GLY A 37 12.80 -5.57 -7.53
N VAL A 38 11.92 -4.73 -6.99
CA VAL A 38 11.78 -3.34 -7.42
C VAL A 38 11.33 -2.48 -6.24
N LEU A 39 11.91 -1.28 -6.12
CA LEU A 39 11.48 -0.32 -5.11
C LEU A 39 9.99 0.00 -5.30
N PRO A 40 9.19 0.17 -4.23
CA PRO A 40 7.75 0.34 -4.34
C PRO A 40 7.29 1.44 -5.31
N TYR A 41 7.95 2.60 -5.30
CA TYR A 41 7.63 3.72 -6.22
C TYR A 41 8.12 3.54 -7.66
N ASN A 42 8.92 2.51 -7.93
CA ASN A 42 9.42 2.19 -9.27
C ASN A 42 8.67 1.01 -9.91
N ARG A 43 7.68 0.43 -9.20
CA ARG A 43 6.82 -0.61 -9.77
C ARG A 43 6.05 -0.05 -10.97
N ARG A 44 5.88 -0.90 -11.99
CA ARG A 44 4.98 -0.57 -13.10
C ARG A 44 3.54 -0.48 -12.59
N THR A 45 2.70 0.24 -13.32
CA THR A 45 1.30 0.47 -12.93
C THR A 45 0.53 -0.83 -12.69
N GLU A 46 0.78 -1.87 -13.47
CA GLU A 46 0.12 -3.17 -13.30
C GLU A 46 0.49 -3.82 -11.95
N GLU A 47 1.76 -3.70 -11.55
CA GLU A 47 2.26 -4.21 -10.28
C GLU A 47 1.77 -3.36 -9.10
N LEU A 48 1.64 -2.05 -9.28
CA LEU A 48 1.03 -1.16 -8.29
C LEU A 48 -0.43 -1.53 -8.03
N VAL A 49 -1.19 -1.89 -9.06
CA VAL A 49 -2.59 -2.35 -8.92
C VAL A 49 -2.64 -3.73 -8.26
N LEU A 50 -1.81 -4.67 -8.71
CA LEU A 50 -1.83 -6.06 -8.20
C LEU A 50 -1.40 -6.18 -6.73
N PHE A 51 -0.45 -5.36 -6.30
CA PHE A 51 0.11 -5.37 -4.95
C PHE A 51 -0.25 -4.10 -4.14
N GLY A 52 -1.32 -3.42 -4.55
CA GLY A 52 -1.74 -2.14 -3.98
C GLY A 52 -2.71 -2.27 -2.81
N VAL A 53 -2.81 -1.17 -2.05
CA VAL A 53 -3.85 -0.96 -1.03
C VAL A 53 -4.53 0.37 -1.37
N VAL A 54 -5.85 0.40 -1.31
CA VAL A 54 -6.64 1.62 -1.49
C VAL A 54 -7.19 2.05 -0.14
N ASN A 55 -6.80 3.24 0.30
CA ASN A 55 -7.46 3.89 1.45
C ASN A 55 -8.79 4.48 0.95
N LEU A 56 -9.83 3.66 1.02
CA LEU A 56 -11.13 3.96 0.43
C LEU A 56 -12.05 4.62 1.46
N ASP A 57 -12.55 5.80 1.14
CA ASP A 57 -13.66 6.42 1.87
C ASP A 57 -14.98 5.79 1.39
N LYS A 58 -15.57 4.96 2.26
CA LYS A 58 -16.72 4.14 1.90
C LYS A 58 -17.99 4.99 1.95
N PRO A 59 -18.76 5.12 0.85
CA PRO A 59 -20.00 5.89 0.89
C PRO A 59 -21.07 5.22 1.77
N PRO A 60 -22.02 6.00 2.33
CA PRO A 60 -23.26 5.45 2.89
C PRO A 60 -24.09 4.77 1.79
N GLY A 61 -24.89 3.76 2.15
CA GLY A 61 -25.74 3.00 1.23
C GLY A 61 -25.28 1.56 0.98
N PRO A 62 -24.12 1.30 0.34
CA PRO A 62 -23.68 -0.07 0.03
C PRO A 62 -23.01 -0.74 1.22
N THR A 63 -23.06 -2.08 1.24
CA THR A 63 -22.25 -2.90 2.15
C THR A 63 -20.77 -2.84 1.79
N SER A 64 -19.90 -3.17 2.76
CA SER A 64 -18.45 -3.27 2.51
C SER A 64 -18.10 -4.31 1.43
N HIS A 65 -18.87 -5.40 1.32
CA HIS A 65 -18.67 -6.44 0.30
C HIS A 65 -19.03 -5.95 -1.11
N GLU A 66 -20.11 -5.17 -1.26
CA GLU A 66 -20.48 -4.57 -2.54
C GLU A 66 -19.43 -3.58 -3.03
N VAL A 67 -18.91 -2.73 -2.14
CA VAL A 67 -17.84 -1.79 -2.47
C VAL A 67 -16.58 -2.54 -2.92
N VAL A 68 -16.19 -3.62 -2.24
CA VAL A 68 -15.08 -4.49 -2.68
C VAL A 68 -15.34 -5.08 -4.07
N ALA A 69 -16.57 -5.51 -4.36
CA ALA A 69 -16.92 -6.04 -5.68
C ALA A 69 -16.81 -4.97 -6.78
N TRP A 70 -17.17 -3.71 -6.49
CA TRP A 70 -17.00 -2.60 -7.41
C TRP A 70 -15.53 -2.28 -7.66
N VAL A 71 -14.72 -2.17 -6.60
CA VAL A 71 -13.27 -1.94 -6.72
C VAL A 71 -12.63 -3.05 -7.57
N LYS A 72 -12.97 -4.31 -7.29
CA LYS A 72 -12.50 -5.47 -8.07
C LYS A 72 -12.83 -5.34 -9.56
N LYS A 73 -14.06 -4.90 -9.88
CA LYS A 73 -14.52 -4.69 -11.26
C LYS A 73 -13.82 -3.52 -11.93
N ILE A 74 -13.68 -2.36 -11.26
CA ILE A 74 -13.04 -1.15 -11.78
C ILE A 74 -11.58 -1.43 -12.16
N PHE A 75 -10.83 -2.08 -11.26
CA PHE A 75 -9.42 -2.39 -11.51
C PHE A 75 -9.19 -3.69 -12.30
N SER A 76 -10.27 -4.40 -12.67
CA SER A 76 -10.20 -5.67 -13.43
C SER A 76 -9.27 -6.72 -12.78
N VAL A 77 -9.28 -6.80 -11.45
CA VAL A 77 -8.44 -7.74 -10.69
C VAL A 77 -9.19 -9.02 -10.32
N SER A 78 -8.46 -10.12 -10.17
CA SER A 78 -9.06 -11.43 -9.83
C SER A 78 -9.46 -11.53 -8.34
N LYS A 79 -8.82 -10.77 -7.46
CA LYS A 79 -9.03 -10.79 -6.01
C LYS A 79 -8.97 -9.37 -5.43
N ALA A 80 -9.85 -9.10 -4.48
CA ALA A 80 -9.86 -7.91 -3.63
C ALA A 80 -10.53 -8.27 -2.29
N GLY A 81 -10.21 -7.53 -1.23
CA GLY A 81 -10.79 -7.71 0.10
C GLY A 81 -10.73 -6.42 0.91
N HIS A 82 -11.42 -6.37 2.04
CA HIS A 82 -11.39 -5.22 2.96
C HIS A 82 -10.76 -5.60 4.31
N GLY A 83 -10.13 -4.64 4.98
CA GLY A 83 -9.49 -4.85 6.29
C GLY A 83 -10.47 -4.94 7.46
N GLY A 84 -11.74 -4.60 7.26
CA GLY A 84 -12.80 -4.68 8.26
C GLY A 84 -14.14 -4.22 7.68
N THR A 85 -15.24 -4.79 8.17
CA THR A 85 -16.57 -4.38 7.74
C THR A 85 -16.92 -3.07 8.43
N LEU A 86 -17.21 -2.03 7.65
CA LEU A 86 -17.80 -0.80 8.17
C LEU A 86 -19.32 -0.95 8.24
N GLU A 87 -19.91 -0.30 9.25
CA GLU A 87 -21.35 -0.28 9.51
C GLU A 87 -22.13 0.27 8.31
N LEU A 88 -23.33 -0.26 8.10
CA LEU A 88 -24.20 0.23 7.05
C LEU A 88 -24.86 1.53 7.51
N LEU A 89 -24.53 2.62 6.83
CA LEU A 89 -25.18 3.91 7.02
C LEU A 89 -26.20 4.10 5.90
N PHE A 90 -27.40 4.55 6.25
CA PHE A 90 -28.48 4.89 5.33
C PHE A 90 -28.50 6.38 5.04
#